data_AF-W2Z1S6-F1
#
_entry.id   AF-W2Z1S6-F1
#
_cell.length_a   1.000
_cell.length_b   1.000
_cell.length_c   1.000
_cell.angle_alpha   90.00
_cell.angle_beta   90.00
_cell.angle_gamma   90.00
#
_symmetry.space_group_name_H-M   'P 1'
#
loop_
_entity.id
_entity.type
_entity.pdbx_description
1 polymer ?
#
loop_
_entity_poly.entity_id
_entity_poly.type
_entity_poly.pdbx_seq_one_letter_code
_entity_poly.pdbx_strand_id
1 'polypeptide(L)' 'MKKSTKSVRWSTVTVYEFGVALGGSAVPRRGGPSIGLARTPQQVWSTTLDKVRRCGDLALTRPGSAGDAD' A
#
# COMPACT_ATOMS: atom_id res chain seq x y z
N MET A 1 7.64 27.30 -29.70
CA MET A 1 7.52 26.87 -28.29
C MET A 1 7.14 25.39 -28.25
N LYS A 2 7.98 24.51 -27.71
CA LYS A 2 7.59 23.11 -27.49
C LYS A 2 6.60 23.07 -26.33
N LYS A 3 5.37 22.59 -26.55
CA LYS A 3 4.39 22.40 -25.47
C LYS A 3 4.86 21.24 -24.60
N SER A 4 5.03 21.47 -23.30
CA SER A 4 5.31 20.42 -22.33
C SER A 4 4.06 19.55 -22.13
N THR A 5 4.23 18.24 -22.26
CA THR A 5 3.17 17.28 -21.98
C THR A 5 2.88 17.27 -20.48
N LYS A 6 1.63 17.58 -20.10
CA LYS A 6 1.19 17.44 -18.72
C LYS A 6 1.18 15.95 -18.36
N SER A 7 1.80 15.60 -17.23
CA SER A 7 1.78 14.24 -16.69
C SER A 7 1.42 14.27 -15.21
N VAL A 8 0.89 13.15 -14.73
CA VAL A 8 0.60 12.90 -13.32
C VAL A 8 1.44 11.71 -12.87
N ARG A 9 2.06 11.84 -11.70
CA ARG A 9 2.80 10.76 -11.04
C ARG A 9 2.28 10.63 -9.61
N TRP A 10 2.07 9.40 -9.16
CA TRP A 10 1.82 9.09 -7.76
C TRP A 10 3.08 9.39 -6.94
N SER A 11 2.98 10.07 -5.80
CA SER A 11 4.14 10.37 -4.95
C SER A 11 4.27 9.42 -3.77
N THR A 12 3.13 8.96 -3.26
CA THR A 12 3.03 8.22 -2.00
C THR A 12 2.17 6.98 -2.19
N VAL A 13 2.59 5.89 -1.57
CA VAL A 13 1.84 4.64 -1.48
C VAL A 13 1.55 4.38 -0.01
N THR A 14 0.29 4.05 0.29
CA THR A 14 -0.14 3.60 1.62
C THR A 14 -0.51 2.13 1.54
N VAL A 15 0.08 1.33 2.42
CA VAL A 15 -0.15 -0.11 2.50
C VAL A 15 -1.00 -0.41 3.73
N TYR A 16 -2.01 -1.25 3.54
CA TYR A 16 -2.86 -1.76 4.61
C TYR A 16 -2.73 -3.28 4.62
N GLU A 17 -2.10 -3.81 5.66
CA GLU A 17 -1.96 -5.25 5.85
C GLU A 17 -3.08 -5.75 6.75
N PHE A 18 -3.84 -6.72 6.26
CA PHE A 18 -4.94 -7.33 6.99
C PHE A 18 -4.65 -8.79 7.28
N GLY A 19 -5.02 -9.26 8.47
CA GLY A 19 -5.08 -10.68 8.74
C GLY A 19 -6.20 -11.35 7.93
N VAL A 20 -6.12 -12.67 7.76
CA VAL A 20 -7.20 -13.48 7.14
C VAL A 20 -8.27 -13.76 8.19
N ALA A 21 -9.55 -13.67 7.81
CA ALA A 21 -10.68 -14.03 8.65
C ALA A 21 -11.70 -14.85 7.86
N LEU A 22 -11.99 -16.08 8.32
CA LEU A 22 -13.07 -16.91 7.78
C LEU A 22 -14.41 -16.22 8.05
N GLY A 23 -15.09 -15.76 7.00
CA GLY A 23 -16.31 -14.94 7.10
C GLY A 23 -16.07 -13.42 7.14
N GLY A 24 -14.82 -12.97 7.03
CA GLY A 24 -14.44 -11.57 6.99
C GLY A 24 -14.65 -10.95 5.61
N SER A 25 -15.86 -10.47 5.33
CA SER A 25 -16.08 -9.43 4.33
C SER A 25 -17.46 -8.83 4.51
N ALA A 26 -17.51 -7.53 4.78
CA ALA A 26 -18.68 -6.80 4.34
C ALA A 26 -18.46 -6.60 2.83
N VAL A 27 -19.26 -7.22 1.97
CA VAL A 27 -19.37 -6.84 0.56
C VAL A 27 -19.57 -5.31 0.56
N PRO A 28 -18.56 -4.52 0.16
CA PRO A 28 -18.62 -3.11 0.50
C PRO A 28 -19.56 -2.43 -0.48
N ARG A 29 -20.67 -1.88 0.00
CA ARG A 29 -21.49 -0.98 -0.82
C ARG A 29 -20.71 0.29 -1.23
N ARG A 30 -19.60 0.63 -0.53
CA ARG A 30 -18.79 1.86 -0.71
C ARG A 30 -17.28 1.72 -0.42
N GLY A 31 -16.71 0.52 -0.48
CA GLY A 31 -15.27 0.28 -0.24
C GLY A 31 -14.96 -0.22 1.18
N GLY A 32 -14.37 -1.41 1.25
CA GLY A 32 -14.00 -2.15 2.45
C GLY A 32 -13.04 -3.27 2.04
N PRO A 33 -12.34 -3.91 3.00
CA PRO A 33 -11.33 -4.92 2.69
C PRO A 33 -11.89 -6.09 1.87
N SER A 34 -11.06 -6.68 1.01
CA SER A 34 -11.42 -7.81 0.16
C SER A 34 -12.03 -8.97 0.94
N ILE A 35 -12.81 -9.83 0.27
CA ILE A 35 -13.41 -11.00 0.92
C ILE A 35 -12.33 -11.92 1.50
N GLY A 36 -12.51 -12.33 2.76
CA GLY A 36 -11.59 -13.17 3.51
C GLY A 36 -10.58 -12.38 4.35
N LEU A 37 -10.61 -11.05 4.35
CA LEU A 37 -9.75 -10.21 5.19
C LEU A 37 -10.48 -9.75 6.46
N ALA A 38 -9.71 -9.58 7.54
CA ALA A 38 -10.20 -8.99 8.77
C ALA A 38 -10.75 -7.58 8.53
N ARG A 39 -11.66 -7.12 9.41
CA ARG A 39 -12.28 -5.80 9.29
C ARG A 39 -11.28 -4.65 9.43
N THR A 40 -10.28 -4.83 10.28
CA THR A 40 -9.28 -3.81 10.63
C THR A 40 -7.89 -4.25 10.18
N PRO A 41 -7.07 -3.34 9.65
CA PRO A 41 -5.69 -3.64 9.29
C PRO A 41 -4.87 -3.89 10.56
N GLN A 42 -3.95 -4.84 10.49
CA GLN A 42 -2.96 -5.11 11.54
C GLN A 42 -1.82 -4.08 11.47
N GLN A 43 -1.43 -3.69 10.26
CA GLN A 43 -0.40 -2.69 10.03
C GLN A 43 -0.81 -1.75 8.91
N VAL A 44 -0.45 -0.48 9.09
CA VAL A 44 -0.63 0.57 8.10
C VAL A 44 0.66 1.36 8.04
N TRP A 45 1.22 1.50 6.86
CA TRP A 45 2.38 2.36 6.66
C TRP A 45 2.32 3.04 5.30
N SER A 46 3.06 4.14 5.19
CA SER A 46 3.18 4.89 3.95
C SER A 46 4.64 5.01 3.56
N THR A 47 4.90 5.00 2.27
CA THR A 47 6.23 5.19 1.71
C THR A 47 6.16 6.02 0.43
N THR A 48 7.26 6.67 0.07
CA THR A 48 7.35 7.44 -1.17
C THR A 48 7.71 6.53 -2.33
N LEU A 49 7.24 6.85 -3.53
CA LEU A 49 7.62 6.09 -4.74
C LEU A 49 9.12 6.21 -5.09
N ASP A 50 9.87 7.10 -4.44
CA ASP A 50 11.32 7.18 -4.64
C ASP A 50 12.05 6.06 -3.89
N LYS A 51 11.46 5.56 -2.78
CA LYS A 51 11.95 4.40 -2.02
C LYS A 51 11.46 3.06 -2.59
N VAL A 52 10.38 3.08 -3.37
CA VAL A 52 9.78 1.89 -4.00
C VAL A 52 10.00 1.96 -5.50
N ARG A 53 11.13 1.41 -5.96
CA ARG A 53 11.51 1.47 -7.38
C ARG A 53 10.84 0.39 -8.21
N ARG A 54 10.45 -0.72 -7.58
CA ARG A 54 9.73 -1.85 -8.18
C ARG A 54 8.58 -2.28 -7.28
N CYS A 55 7.57 -2.92 -7.88
CA CYS A 55 6.39 -3.40 -7.15
C CYS A 55 6.76 -4.31 -5.95
N GLY A 56 7.82 -5.11 -6.07
CA GLY A 56 8.30 -5.98 -4.98
C GLY A 56 9.00 -5.26 -3.82
N ASP A 57 9.44 -4.00 -4.01
CA ASP A 57 10.19 -3.26 -2.98
C ASP A 57 9.27 -2.75 -1.86
N LEU A 58 7.94 -2.80 -2.05
CA LEU A 58 6.99 -2.42 -1.01
C LEU A 58 7.21 -3.18 0.30
N ALA A 59 7.52 -4.48 0.22
CA ALA A 59 7.79 -5.31 1.40
C ALA A 59 9.04 -4.87 2.15
N LEU A 60 10.02 -4.28 1.46
CA LEU A 60 11.25 -3.74 2.04
C LEU A 60 11.03 -2.41 2.76
N THR A 61 9.90 -1.74 2.50
CA THR A 61 9.52 -0.50 3.21
C THR A 61 8.66 -0.76 4.43
N ARG A 62 8.45 -2.04 4.77
CA ARG A 62 7.69 -2.42 5.96
C ARG A 62 8.48 -2.01 7.21
N PRO A 63 7.84 -1.31 8.16
CA PRO A 63 8.48 -1.00 9.44
C PRO A 63 8.96 -2.28 10.13
N GLY A 64 10.26 -2.35 10.45
CA GLY A 64 10.86 -3.51 11.12
C GLY A 64 11.35 -4.63 10.19
N SER A 65 11.28 -4.45 8.86
CA SER A 65 12.09 -5.25 7.94
C SER A 65 13.56 -4.82 8.07
N ALA A 66 14.49 -5.78 8.06
CA ALA A 66 15.91 -5.59 8.42
C ALA A 66 16.75 -4.76 7.43
N GLY A 67 16.18 -3.72 6.82
CA GLY A 67 16.80 -2.82 5.86
C GLY A 67 16.94 -1.36 6.32
N ASP A 68 16.53 -1.03 7.55
CA ASP A 68 16.84 0.27 8.18
C ASP A 68 18.26 0.23 8.77
N ALA A 69 19.27 0.18 7.90
CA ALA A 69 20.67 0.45 8.23
C ALA A 69 21.25 1.45 7.22
N ASP A 70 21.39 2.68 7.70
CA ASP A 70 22.08 3.89 7.16
C ASP A 70 21.55 4.50 5.83
#